data_AF-A0A2P8B414-F1
#
_entry.id   AF-A0A2P8B414-F1
#
_cell.length_a   1.000
_cell.length_b   1.000
_cell.length_c   1.000
_cell.angle_alpha   90.00
_cell.angle_beta   90.00
_cell.angle_gamma   90.00
#
_symmetry.space_group_name_H-M   'P 1'
#
loop_
_entity.id
_entity.type
_entity.pdbx_description
1 polymer ?
#
loop_
_entity_poly.entity_id
_entity_poly.type
_entity_poly.pdbx_seq_one_letter_code
_entity_poly.pdbx_strand_id
1 'polypeptide(L)'
;MHHRVVKVHAADCRRKDGCTCRASVCHPFGRTCPHGVDLRCGQRHKAGDGQLGQPLCLDCYDHTAQVVWNHEAPELWRRTIQQVDRELRRLGRAHGVELRRRYIKVYEFQVRGVVHYHALIRLDGHNPDCPGAIVPPPREITRDMFEEAARVAFVKTAYTSASHPANGGQGWHIAWGDKGLDIKHVNAPGGEVNLAQITGYIAKYVTKSTEVTGLTLRRVDDLSVDVHGDLRTHLGRLIRACWDLGEHPDYTRLRRWAHQFGYGGHITTKSRAFSATLGFIRMQRTIWRRTEGHPHTWDDEQAEQVIYELGYHATGWITTGDALLANTAAAMARARHLAGLDALADELAQQRTVTRSLAA
;
A
#
# COMPACT_ATOMS: atom_id res chain seq x y z
N MET A 1 10.45 -19.19 -4.28
CA MET A 1 9.05 -18.86 -3.95
C MET A 1 8.36 -18.42 -5.22
N HIS A 2 7.19 -18.98 -5.55
CA HIS A 2 6.45 -18.55 -6.74
C HIS A 2 5.74 -17.22 -6.50
N HIS A 3 5.79 -16.34 -7.49
CA HIS A 3 4.95 -15.13 -7.53
C HIS A 3 3.50 -15.42 -7.99
N ARG A 4 3.17 -16.69 -8.20
CA ARG A 4 1.89 -17.20 -8.72
C ARG A 4 1.26 -18.17 -7.74
N VAL A 5 -0.08 -18.26 -7.73
CA VAL A 5 -0.82 -19.21 -6.88
C VAL A 5 -0.63 -20.63 -7.41
N VAL A 6 0.24 -21.39 -6.76
CA VAL A 6 0.50 -22.81 -7.03
C VAL A 6 -0.13 -23.62 -5.90
N LYS A 7 -1.15 -24.44 -6.21
CA LYS A 7 -1.77 -25.33 -5.22
C LYS A 7 -0.98 -26.63 -5.02
N VAL A 8 -0.25 -27.07 -6.04
CA VAL A 8 0.54 -28.31 -6.00
C VAL A 8 1.96 -28.00 -6.44
N HIS A 9 2.90 -28.18 -5.50
CA HIS A 9 4.31 -27.98 -5.76
C HIS A 9 4.95 -29.27 -6.28
N ALA A 10 5.72 -29.18 -7.37
CA ALA A 10 6.54 -30.27 -7.84
C ALA A 10 7.76 -30.48 -6.93
N ALA A 11 8.33 -31.69 -6.93
CA ALA A 11 9.43 -32.07 -6.03
C ALA A 11 10.70 -31.21 -6.23
N ASP A 12 10.87 -30.64 -7.42
CA ASP A 12 11.96 -29.74 -7.81
C ASP A 12 11.76 -28.28 -7.33
N CYS A 13 10.65 -27.95 -6.67
CA CYS A 13 10.25 -26.57 -6.33
C CYS A 13 11.22 -25.81 -5.42
N ARG A 14 12.17 -26.51 -4.78
CA ARG A 14 13.23 -25.89 -3.98
C ARG A 14 14.38 -25.32 -4.82
N ARG A 15 14.53 -25.71 -6.09
CA ARG A 15 15.55 -25.15 -6.98
C ARG A 15 15.06 -23.82 -7.56
N LYS A 16 15.89 -22.77 -7.41
CA LYS A 16 15.59 -21.41 -7.91
C LYS A 16 15.46 -21.39 -9.43
N ASP A 17 16.23 -22.25 -10.10
CA ASP A 17 16.32 -22.33 -11.55
C ASP A 17 15.83 -23.73 -11.97
N GLY A 18 14.66 -23.82 -12.63
CA GLY A 18 14.12 -25.07 -13.15
C GLY A 18 12.83 -25.60 -12.50
N CYS A 19 12.17 -24.85 -11.63
CA CYS A 19 10.92 -25.31 -11.01
C CYS A 19 9.75 -25.47 -12.00
N THR A 20 9.17 -26.68 -12.07
CA THR A 20 8.09 -27.07 -13.00
C THR A 20 6.66 -26.84 -12.48
N CYS A 21 6.48 -26.26 -11.29
CA CYS A 21 5.17 -25.97 -10.68
C CYS A 21 4.22 -25.21 -11.62
N ARG A 22 3.03 -25.75 -11.90
CA ARG A 22 2.02 -25.09 -12.76
C ARG A 22 1.15 -24.11 -11.96
N ALA A 23 0.89 -22.93 -12.53
CA ALA A 23 -0.06 -21.96 -11.97
C ALA A 23 -1.44 -22.61 -11.85
N SER A 24 -2.16 -22.41 -10.75
CA SER A 24 -3.51 -22.96 -10.60
C SER A 24 -4.47 -22.34 -11.62
N VAL A 25 -5.51 -23.09 -11.99
CA VAL A 25 -6.59 -22.54 -12.82
C VAL A 25 -7.30 -21.42 -12.07
N CYS A 26 -7.45 -20.28 -12.73
CA CYS A 26 -8.15 -19.10 -12.24
C CYS A 26 -9.66 -19.33 -12.30
N HIS A 27 -10.35 -19.10 -11.18
CA HIS A 27 -11.81 -19.17 -11.06
C HIS A 27 -12.46 -20.28 -11.91
N PRO A 28 -12.13 -21.57 -11.67
CA PRO A 28 -12.53 -22.68 -12.52
C PRO A 28 -14.04 -22.97 -12.50
N PHE A 29 -14.72 -22.51 -11.46
CA PHE A 29 -16.14 -22.71 -11.27
C PHE A 29 -16.87 -21.37 -11.34
N GLY A 30 -18.06 -21.37 -11.93
CA GLY A 30 -18.86 -20.18 -12.15
C GLY A 30 -20.16 -20.53 -12.85
N ARG A 31 -21.08 -19.57 -12.90
CA ARG A 31 -22.31 -19.62 -13.69
C ARG A 31 -22.36 -18.40 -14.60
N THR A 32 -23.10 -18.50 -15.70
CA THR A 32 -23.43 -17.31 -16.50
C THR A 32 -24.30 -16.38 -15.67
N CYS A 33 -23.91 -15.11 -15.59
CA CYS A 33 -24.68 -14.11 -14.86
C CYS A 33 -25.88 -13.60 -15.71
N PRO A 34 -26.83 -12.86 -15.10
CA PRO A 34 -27.96 -12.27 -15.84
C PRO A 34 -27.55 -11.35 -17.00
N HIS A 35 -26.33 -10.81 -16.99
CA HIS A 35 -25.77 -9.97 -18.05
C HIS A 35 -25.13 -10.78 -19.19
N GLY A 36 -25.27 -12.11 -19.18
CA GLY A 36 -24.70 -12.99 -20.20
C GLY A 36 -23.20 -13.26 -20.07
N VAL A 37 -22.55 -12.80 -19.00
CA VAL A 37 -21.12 -13.00 -18.77
C VAL A 37 -20.87 -14.27 -17.98
N ASP A 38 -19.95 -15.10 -18.46
CA ASP A 38 -19.53 -16.31 -17.79
C ASP A 38 -18.62 -15.99 -16.59
N LEU A 39 -19.10 -16.26 -15.36
CA LEU A 39 -18.34 -15.97 -14.13
C LEU A 39 -17.30 -17.06 -13.81
N ARG A 40 -16.68 -17.63 -14.85
CA ARG A 40 -15.50 -18.49 -14.75
C ARG A 40 -14.39 -17.93 -15.65
N CYS A 41 -13.14 -18.16 -15.28
CA CYS A 41 -12.02 -17.79 -16.13
C CYS A 41 -11.40 -19.02 -16.81
N GLY A 42 -11.13 -20.09 -16.06
CA GLY A 42 -10.54 -21.32 -16.59
C GLY A 42 -9.08 -21.19 -17.04
N GLN A 43 -8.52 -19.98 -17.10
CA GLN A 43 -7.15 -19.72 -17.56
C GLN A 43 -6.11 -19.89 -16.45
N ARG A 44 -4.85 -20.07 -16.85
CA ARG A 44 -3.69 -20.08 -15.95
C ARG A 44 -2.86 -18.83 -16.21
N HIS A 45 -3.12 -17.78 -15.43
CA HIS A 45 -2.45 -16.50 -15.60
C HIS A 45 -0.98 -16.55 -15.14
N LYS A 46 -0.14 -15.75 -15.81
CA LYS A 46 1.22 -15.45 -15.38
C LYS A 46 1.21 -14.33 -14.33
N ALA A 47 2.30 -14.18 -13.59
CA ALA A 47 2.46 -13.02 -12.70
C ALA A 47 2.50 -11.75 -13.57
N GLY A 48 1.69 -10.75 -13.22
CA GLY A 48 1.57 -9.49 -13.98
C GLY A 48 0.55 -9.51 -15.12
N ASP A 49 -0.23 -10.58 -15.28
CA ASP A 49 -1.35 -10.61 -16.22
C ASP A 49 -2.40 -9.54 -15.84
N GLY A 50 -2.72 -8.64 -16.77
CA GLY A 50 -3.64 -7.52 -16.54
C GLY A 50 -5.08 -7.93 -16.26
N GLN A 51 -5.47 -9.17 -16.55
CA GLN A 51 -6.79 -9.71 -16.19
C GLN A 51 -6.85 -10.08 -14.69
N LEU A 52 -5.71 -10.32 -14.04
CA LEU A 52 -5.69 -10.67 -12.62
C LEU A 52 -6.12 -9.48 -11.76
N GLY A 53 -7.15 -9.72 -10.96
CA GLY A 53 -7.73 -8.72 -10.07
C GLY A 53 -8.99 -8.09 -10.66
N GLN A 54 -9.14 -8.02 -11.98
CA GLN A 54 -10.32 -7.42 -12.61
C GLN A 54 -11.60 -8.24 -12.32
N PRO A 55 -12.76 -7.58 -12.21
CA PRO A 55 -14.03 -8.30 -12.13
C PRO A 55 -14.29 -9.09 -13.41
N LEU A 56 -14.84 -10.30 -13.28
CA LEU A 56 -15.26 -11.08 -14.45
C LEU A 56 -16.43 -10.40 -15.18
N CYS A 57 -17.37 -9.83 -14.43
CA CYS A 57 -18.48 -9.03 -14.96
C CYS A 57 -18.54 -7.71 -14.18
N LEU A 58 -18.44 -6.58 -14.88
CA LEU A 58 -18.49 -5.25 -14.26
C LEU A 58 -19.87 -4.95 -13.66
N ASP A 59 -20.94 -5.46 -14.23
CA ASP A 59 -22.29 -5.21 -13.73
C ASP A 59 -22.66 -6.08 -12.52
N CYS A 60 -22.01 -7.24 -12.36
CA CYS A 60 -22.19 -8.07 -11.16
C CYS A 60 -21.29 -7.66 -9.99
N TYR A 61 -20.26 -6.85 -10.25
CA TYR A 61 -19.31 -6.49 -9.22
C TYR A 61 -19.84 -5.36 -8.34
N ASP A 62 -19.76 -5.56 -7.03
CA ASP A 62 -20.20 -4.56 -6.06
C ASP A 62 -19.15 -3.45 -5.86
N HIS A 63 -19.17 -2.49 -6.78
CA HIS A 63 -18.30 -1.31 -6.76
C HIS A 63 -18.55 -0.45 -5.52
N THR A 64 -19.83 -0.34 -5.13
CA THR A 64 -20.31 0.41 -3.98
C THR A 64 -19.70 -0.13 -2.68
N ALA A 65 -19.85 -1.43 -2.41
CA ALA A 65 -19.28 -2.04 -1.20
C ALA A 65 -17.75 -1.94 -1.20
N GLN A 66 -17.09 -2.05 -2.36
CA GLN A 66 -15.63 -1.87 -2.42
C GLN A 66 -15.21 -0.46 -2.01
N VAL A 67 -15.81 0.60 -2.55
CA VAL A 67 -15.38 1.97 -2.23
C VAL A 67 -15.68 2.32 -0.78
N VAL A 68 -16.77 1.79 -0.22
CA VAL A 68 -17.06 1.87 1.22
C VAL A 68 -16.02 1.10 2.03
N TRP A 69 -15.64 -0.12 1.62
CA TRP A 69 -14.59 -0.87 2.29
C TRP A 69 -13.25 -0.13 2.29
N ASN A 70 -12.86 0.47 1.15
CA ASN A 70 -11.67 1.32 1.05
C ASN A 70 -11.78 2.54 1.99
N HIS A 71 -12.95 3.18 2.05
CA HIS A 71 -13.20 4.32 2.93
C HIS A 71 -13.05 3.96 4.40
N GLU A 72 -13.55 2.80 4.79
CA GLU A 72 -13.57 2.27 6.15
C GLU A 72 -12.25 1.60 6.57
N ALA A 73 -11.36 1.27 5.62
CA ALA A 73 -10.09 0.59 5.88
C ALA A 73 -9.21 1.23 6.97
N PRO A 74 -9.08 2.58 7.07
CA PRO A 74 -8.36 3.22 8.18
C PRO A 74 -8.98 2.96 9.56
N GLU A 75 -10.31 2.97 9.67
CA GLU A 75 -11.03 2.72 10.93
C GLU A 75 -10.98 1.22 11.28
N LEU A 76 -11.16 0.33 10.29
CA LEU A 76 -10.94 -1.10 10.45
C LEU A 76 -9.53 -1.40 10.98
N TRP A 77 -8.50 -0.76 10.41
CA TRP A 77 -7.13 -0.87 10.92
C TRP A 77 -7.00 -0.39 12.37
N ARG A 78 -7.57 0.78 12.69
CA ARG A 78 -7.53 1.33 14.05
C ARG A 78 -8.18 0.37 15.07
N ARG A 79 -9.34 -0.21 14.73
CA ARG A 79 -10.02 -1.20 15.58
C ARG A 79 -9.22 -2.48 15.73
N THR A 80 -8.62 -2.97 14.65
CA THR A 80 -7.76 -4.15 14.66
C THR A 80 -6.58 -3.97 15.61
N ILE A 81 -5.90 -2.83 15.51
CA ILE A 81 -4.75 -2.48 16.34
C ILE A 81 -5.12 -2.30 17.82
N GLN A 82 -6.32 -1.79 18.13
CA GLN A 82 -6.86 -1.81 19.49
C GLN A 82 -7.17 -3.23 19.98
N GLN A 83 -7.69 -4.09 19.11
CA GLN A 83 -7.96 -5.48 19.46
C GLN A 83 -6.66 -6.24 19.72
N VAL A 84 -5.60 -6.02 18.93
CA VAL A 84 -4.26 -6.57 19.22
C VAL A 84 -3.77 -6.13 20.59
N ASP A 85 -3.96 -4.85 20.98
CA ASP A 85 -3.59 -4.41 22.35
C ASP A 85 -4.38 -5.14 23.43
N ARG A 86 -5.66 -5.44 23.20
CA ARG A 86 -6.49 -6.19 24.16
C ARG A 86 -6.00 -7.63 24.30
N GLU A 87 -5.69 -8.31 23.20
CA GLU A 87 -5.15 -9.67 23.23
C GLU A 87 -3.74 -9.69 23.87
N LEU A 88 -2.88 -8.71 23.58
CA LEU A 88 -1.57 -8.57 24.23
C LEU A 88 -1.68 -8.30 25.73
N ARG A 89 -2.64 -7.49 26.18
CA ARG A 89 -2.89 -7.28 27.62
C ARG A 89 -3.39 -8.56 28.29
N ARG A 90 -4.20 -9.36 27.60
CA ARG A 90 -4.66 -10.66 28.12
C ARG A 90 -3.48 -11.62 28.26
N LEU A 91 -2.65 -11.72 27.22
CA LEU A 91 -1.43 -12.51 27.22
C LEU A 91 -0.47 -12.06 28.33
N GLY A 92 -0.22 -10.75 28.43
CA GLY A 92 0.64 -10.18 29.46
C GLY A 92 0.15 -10.50 30.87
N ARG A 93 -1.16 -10.37 31.15
CA ARG A 93 -1.74 -10.75 32.45
C ARG A 93 -1.56 -12.23 32.76
N ALA A 94 -1.70 -13.11 31.78
CA ALA A 94 -1.55 -14.56 31.98
C ALA A 94 -0.10 -14.95 32.36
N HIS A 95 0.88 -14.12 32.00
CA HIS A 95 2.30 -14.36 32.27
C HIS A 95 2.91 -13.38 33.27
N GLY A 96 2.13 -12.46 33.85
CA GLY A 96 2.64 -11.45 34.79
C GLY A 96 3.58 -10.42 34.17
N VAL A 97 3.48 -10.16 32.86
CA VAL A 97 4.38 -9.27 32.11
C VAL A 97 3.62 -8.15 31.40
N GLU A 98 4.26 -7.00 31.23
CA GLU A 98 3.72 -5.92 30.39
C GLU A 98 4.31 -6.00 28.97
N LEU A 99 3.41 -6.04 27.99
CA LEU A 99 3.74 -6.16 26.57
C LEU A 99 3.29 -4.94 25.80
N ARG A 100 4.13 -4.48 24.87
CA ARG A 100 3.85 -3.31 24.04
C ARG A 100 4.12 -3.63 22.58
N ARG A 101 3.13 -3.39 21.71
CA ARG A 101 3.38 -3.43 20.26
C ARG A 101 3.87 -2.09 19.73
N ARG A 102 4.71 -2.15 18.70
CA ARG A 102 5.08 -1.04 17.82
C ARG A 102 4.83 -1.48 16.39
N TYR A 103 4.43 -0.56 15.51
CA TYR A 103 4.22 -0.92 14.12
C TYR A 103 4.56 0.20 13.15
N ILE A 104 4.79 -0.21 11.92
CA ILE A 104 4.66 0.60 10.72
C ILE A 104 3.75 -0.14 9.75
N LYS A 105 2.85 0.58 9.10
CA LYS A 105 2.01 0.07 8.03
C LYS A 105 2.23 0.90 6.78
N VAL A 106 2.12 0.23 5.64
CA VAL A 106 2.04 0.81 4.31
C VAL A 106 0.81 0.23 3.64
N TYR A 107 0.13 1.01 2.82
CA TYR A 107 -0.90 0.46 1.95
C TYR A 107 -0.45 0.46 0.51
N GLU A 108 -0.93 -0.49 -0.27
CA GLU A 108 -0.87 -0.50 -1.72
C GLU A 108 -2.28 -0.75 -2.28
N PHE A 109 -2.54 -0.32 -3.51
CA PHE A 109 -3.72 -0.79 -4.22
C PHE A 109 -3.42 -2.13 -4.89
N GLN A 110 -4.35 -3.07 -4.77
CA GLN A 110 -4.40 -4.19 -5.69
C GLN A 110 -4.74 -3.67 -7.09
N VAL A 111 -4.52 -4.48 -8.13
CA VAL A 111 -4.86 -4.12 -9.53
C VAL A 111 -6.31 -3.65 -9.68
N ARG A 112 -7.22 -4.18 -8.85
CA ARG A 112 -8.63 -3.80 -8.77
C ARG A 112 -8.94 -2.56 -7.91
N GLY A 113 -7.95 -1.82 -7.45
CA GLY A 113 -8.18 -0.63 -6.62
C GLY A 113 -8.66 -0.91 -5.19
N VAL A 114 -8.62 -2.16 -4.72
CA VAL A 114 -8.86 -2.50 -3.31
C VAL A 114 -7.60 -2.24 -2.51
N VAL A 115 -7.72 -1.56 -1.37
CA VAL A 115 -6.59 -1.30 -0.45
C VAL A 115 -6.05 -2.61 0.13
N HIS A 116 -4.73 -2.76 0.16
CA HIS A 116 -4.05 -3.89 0.77
C HIS A 116 -2.96 -3.37 1.71
N TYR A 117 -3.01 -3.78 2.98
CA TYR A 117 -2.04 -3.33 3.97
C TYR A 117 -0.87 -4.31 4.12
N HIS A 118 0.33 -3.76 4.09
CA HIS A 118 1.53 -4.38 4.62
C HIS A 118 1.87 -3.75 5.96
N ALA A 119 2.04 -4.56 7.00
CA ALA A 119 2.46 -4.06 8.30
C ALA A 119 3.62 -4.86 8.85
N LEU A 120 4.56 -4.15 9.48
CA LEU A 120 5.52 -4.76 10.39
C LEU A 120 5.10 -4.42 11.81
N ILE A 121 4.80 -5.43 12.60
CA ILE A 121 4.44 -5.29 14.00
C ILE A 121 5.52 -5.96 14.84
N ARG A 122 6.15 -5.17 15.72
CA ARG A 122 7.16 -5.62 16.67
C ARG A 122 6.53 -5.70 18.06
N LEU A 123 6.87 -6.75 18.79
CA LEU A 123 6.54 -6.90 20.19
C LEU A 123 7.76 -6.50 21.03
N ASP A 124 7.55 -5.56 21.94
CA ASP A 124 8.55 -5.05 22.88
C ASP A 124 8.11 -5.39 24.31
N GLY A 125 9.09 -5.62 25.18
CA GLY A 125 8.88 -5.66 26.62
C GLY A 125 8.67 -4.25 27.20
N HIS A 126 8.49 -4.19 28.52
CA HIS A 126 8.43 -2.94 29.25
C HIS A 126 9.66 -2.80 30.16
N ASN A 127 10.33 -1.65 30.08
CA ASN A 127 11.33 -1.22 31.05
C ASN A 127 10.71 -0.07 31.89
N PRO A 128 10.52 -0.25 33.22
CA PRO A 128 9.96 0.78 34.10
C PRO A 128 10.83 2.04 34.20
N ASP A 129 12.15 1.87 34.24
CA ASP A 129 13.12 2.96 34.41
C ASP A 129 13.31 3.78 33.14
N CYS A 130 13.09 3.15 31.98
CA CYS A 130 13.13 3.82 30.69
C CYS A 130 11.98 3.34 29.78
N PRO A 131 10.77 3.93 29.90
CA PRO A 131 9.60 3.51 29.12
C PRO A 131 9.75 3.64 27.60
N GLY A 132 10.72 4.42 27.14
CA GLY A 132 11.08 4.61 25.74
C GLY A 132 12.13 3.63 25.20
N ALA A 133 12.78 2.85 26.08
CA ALA A 133 13.77 1.86 25.68
C ALA A 133 13.13 0.74 24.86
N ILE A 134 13.84 0.32 23.82
CA ILE A 134 13.47 -0.86 23.03
C ILE A 134 14.09 -2.06 23.73
N VAL A 135 13.28 -2.79 24.49
CA VAL A 135 13.70 -4.02 25.19
C VAL A 135 12.99 -5.23 24.60
N PRO A 136 13.68 -6.39 24.46
CA PRO A 136 13.04 -7.61 24.00
C PRO A 136 11.90 -8.03 24.95
N PRO A 137 10.86 -8.70 24.46
CA PRO A 137 9.86 -9.29 25.33
C PRO A 137 10.49 -10.40 26.20
N PRO A 138 9.94 -10.69 27.39
CA PRO A 138 10.38 -11.80 28.24
C PRO A 138 10.42 -13.13 27.49
N ARG A 139 11.33 -14.02 27.89
CA ARG A 139 11.59 -15.28 27.17
C ARG A 139 10.39 -16.22 27.18
N GLU A 140 9.52 -16.11 28.19
CA GLU A 140 8.28 -16.90 28.26
C GLU A 140 7.28 -16.52 27.16
N ILE A 141 7.39 -15.34 26.56
CA ILE A 141 6.50 -14.87 25.50
C ILE A 141 7.04 -15.31 24.14
N THR A 142 6.46 -16.40 23.65
CA THR A 142 6.86 -16.98 22.36
C THR A 142 6.29 -16.19 21.18
N ARG A 143 6.89 -16.41 20.00
CA ARG A 143 6.40 -15.81 18.74
C ARG A 143 5.03 -16.33 18.36
N ASP A 144 4.75 -17.60 18.62
CA ASP A 144 3.48 -18.22 18.29
C ASP A 144 2.34 -17.64 19.12
N MET A 145 2.60 -17.31 20.39
CA MET A 145 1.63 -16.59 21.24
C MET A 145 1.35 -15.18 20.70
N PHE A 146 2.37 -14.49 20.19
CA PHE A 146 2.18 -13.18 19.58
C PHE A 146 1.42 -13.27 18.25
N GLU A 147 1.77 -14.25 17.42
CA GLU A 147 1.07 -14.54 16.16
C GLU A 147 -0.41 -14.85 16.43
N GLU A 148 -0.70 -15.70 17.39
CA GLU A 148 -2.06 -16.06 17.76
C GLU A 148 -2.85 -14.85 18.27
N ALA A 149 -2.25 -14.04 19.14
CA ALA A 149 -2.85 -12.79 19.60
C ALA A 149 -3.18 -11.84 18.43
N ALA A 150 -2.31 -11.76 17.42
CA ALA A 150 -2.58 -11.00 16.22
C ALA A 150 -3.72 -11.64 15.40
N ARG A 151 -3.66 -12.95 15.09
CA ARG A 151 -4.69 -13.67 14.32
C ARG A 151 -6.07 -13.51 14.92
N VAL A 152 -6.20 -13.76 16.23
CA VAL A 152 -7.45 -13.59 16.98
C VAL A 152 -7.97 -12.16 16.85
N ALA A 153 -7.10 -11.16 16.96
CA ALA A 153 -7.50 -9.76 16.80
C ALA A 153 -8.02 -9.44 15.39
N PHE A 154 -7.36 -9.94 14.35
CA PHE A 154 -7.82 -9.79 12.97
C PHE A 154 -9.18 -10.44 12.74
N VAL A 155 -9.38 -11.69 13.19
CA VAL A 155 -10.65 -12.41 13.04
C VAL A 155 -11.80 -11.74 13.80
N LYS A 156 -11.54 -11.22 15.00
CA LYS A 156 -12.55 -10.55 15.83
C LYS A 156 -12.93 -9.15 15.33
N THR A 157 -12.14 -8.54 14.45
CA THR A 157 -12.39 -7.16 14.06
C THR A 157 -13.36 -7.10 12.89
N ALA A 158 -14.63 -6.85 13.21
CA ALA A 158 -15.68 -6.54 12.26
C ALA A 158 -16.63 -5.48 12.83
N TYR A 159 -17.29 -4.71 11.97
CA TYR A 159 -18.36 -3.79 12.36
C TYR A 159 -19.22 -3.38 11.16
N THR A 160 -20.36 -2.73 11.42
CA THR A 160 -21.21 -2.15 10.38
C THR A 160 -20.91 -0.66 10.23
N SER A 161 -20.70 -0.19 8.99
CA SER A 161 -20.51 1.24 8.69
C SER A 161 -21.80 2.05 8.91
N ALA A 162 -21.74 3.37 8.67
CA ALA A 162 -22.94 4.20 8.70
C ALA A 162 -23.98 3.75 7.67
N SER A 163 -25.27 3.92 7.97
CA SER A 163 -26.35 3.58 7.04
C SER A 163 -26.29 4.39 5.76
N HIS A 164 -26.76 3.82 4.65
CA HIS A 164 -26.87 4.56 3.40
C HIS A 164 -28.08 4.08 2.56
N PRO A 165 -28.82 4.98 1.88
CA PRO A 165 -29.97 4.61 1.04
C PRO A 165 -29.63 3.60 -0.06
N ALA A 166 -28.47 3.72 -0.70
CA ALA A 166 -27.98 2.79 -1.73
C ALA A 166 -27.76 1.35 -1.23
N ASN A 167 -27.83 1.10 0.08
CA ASN A 167 -27.78 -0.23 0.68
C ASN A 167 -29.03 -0.50 1.52
N GLY A 168 -30.21 -0.08 1.00
CA GLY A 168 -31.49 -0.31 1.66
C GLY A 168 -31.64 0.38 3.03
N GLY A 169 -30.92 1.48 3.24
CA GLY A 169 -30.87 2.16 4.54
C GLY A 169 -30.02 1.45 5.59
N GLN A 170 -29.27 0.40 5.21
CA GLN A 170 -28.35 -0.31 6.10
C GLN A 170 -26.91 0.13 5.84
N GLY A 171 -26.03 -0.09 6.82
CA GLY A 171 -24.58 0.06 6.63
C GLY A 171 -23.96 -1.19 6.00
N TRP A 172 -22.72 -1.07 5.55
CA TRP A 172 -21.97 -2.21 5.02
C TRP A 172 -21.23 -2.95 6.13
N HIS A 173 -21.17 -4.28 6.04
CA HIS A 173 -20.36 -5.08 6.94
C HIS A 173 -18.88 -4.96 6.57
N ILE A 174 -18.08 -4.44 7.49
CA ILE A 174 -16.65 -4.18 7.32
C ILE A 174 -15.85 -5.19 8.16
N ALA A 175 -15.08 -6.03 7.48
CA ALA A 175 -14.18 -7.00 8.10
C ALA A 175 -12.97 -7.27 7.19
N TRP A 176 -11.95 -7.95 7.73
CA TRP A 176 -10.90 -8.56 6.93
C TRP A 176 -11.44 -9.82 6.26
N GLY A 177 -11.21 -10.00 4.95
CA GLY A 177 -11.65 -11.20 4.25
C GLY A 177 -10.90 -12.46 4.70
N ASP A 178 -11.50 -13.63 4.47
CA ASP A 178 -11.03 -14.95 4.97
C ASP A 178 -9.63 -15.36 4.51
N LYS A 179 -9.12 -14.76 3.43
CA LYS A 179 -7.77 -14.98 2.90
C LYS A 179 -6.82 -13.80 3.16
N GLY A 180 -7.26 -12.81 3.96
CA GLY A 180 -6.68 -11.47 4.04
C GLY A 180 -5.50 -11.31 5.01
N LEU A 181 -5.06 -12.37 5.70
CA LEU A 181 -3.99 -12.30 6.67
C LEU A 181 -2.87 -13.32 6.37
N ASP A 182 -1.73 -12.82 5.90
CA ASP A 182 -0.48 -13.56 5.74
C ASP A 182 0.54 -13.04 6.77
N ILE A 183 0.83 -13.85 7.79
CA ILE A 183 1.81 -13.52 8.83
C ILE A 183 3.11 -14.27 8.53
N LYS A 184 4.20 -13.52 8.50
CA LYS A 184 5.56 -14.06 8.33
C LYS A 184 6.47 -13.49 9.40
N HIS A 185 7.21 -14.36 10.07
CA HIS A 185 8.24 -13.93 11.01
C HIS A 185 9.44 -13.41 10.22
N VAL A 186 9.90 -12.20 10.55
CA VAL A 186 10.96 -11.54 9.77
C VAL A 186 12.37 -11.97 10.17
N ASN A 187 12.55 -12.48 11.40
CA ASN A 187 13.83 -13.01 11.87
C ASN A 187 13.71 -14.53 12.06
N ALA A 188 14.77 -15.31 11.86
CA ALA A 188 14.82 -16.71 12.32
C ALA A 188 15.01 -16.75 13.86
N PRO A 189 14.67 -17.85 14.57
CA PRO A 189 15.11 -18.04 15.94
C PRO A 189 16.64 -18.04 16.01
N GLY A 190 17.25 -17.16 16.83
CA GLY A 190 18.71 -17.09 17.01
C GLY A 190 19.52 -16.40 15.91
N GLY A 191 18.89 -15.85 14.86
CA GLY A 191 19.59 -15.09 13.81
C GLY A 191 19.70 -13.59 14.12
N GLU A 192 20.75 -12.94 13.61
CA GLU A 192 20.88 -11.48 13.65
C GLU A 192 19.71 -10.79 12.94
N VAL A 193 19.27 -9.65 13.48
CA VAL A 193 18.21 -8.84 12.87
C VAL A 193 18.72 -8.30 11.54
N ASN A 194 18.20 -8.83 10.42
CA ASN A 194 18.52 -8.30 9.10
C ASN A 194 17.73 -7.01 8.85
N LEU A 195 18.24 -5.91 9.41
CA LEU A 195 17.65 -4.58 9.29
C LEU A 195 17.56 -4.12 7.83
N ALA A 196 18.47 -4.57 6.96
CA ALA A 196 18.42 -4.30 5.53
C ALA A 196 17.23 -5.00 4.85
N GLN A 197 16.91 -6.24 5.23
CA GLN A 197 15.72 -6.94 4.74
C GLN A 197 14.43 -6.28 5.21
N ILE A 198 14.35 -5.86 6.48
CA ILE A 198 13.20 -5.10 7.01
C ILE A 198 13.02 -3.77 6.28
N THR A 199 14.12 -3.03 6.10
CA THR A 199 14.11 -1.71 5.46
C THR A 199 13.79 -1.82 3.97
N GLY A 200 14.38 -2.79 3.27
CA GLY A 200 14.07 -3.09 1.87
C GLY A 200 12.63 -3.58 1.68
N TYR A 201 12.10 -4.37 2.62
CA TYR A 201 10.70 -4.77 2.61
C TYR A 201 9.78 -3.57 2.73
N ILE A 202 10.00 -2.67 3.69
CA ILE A 202 9.20 -1.45 3.84
C ILE A 202 9.36 -0.54 2.60
N ALA A 203 10.59 -0.28 2.17
CA ALA A 203 10.89 0.61 1.04
C ALA A 203 10.21 0.13 -0.25
N LYS A 204 10.21 -1.18 -0.51
CA LYS A 204 9.52 -1.80 -1.65
C LYS A 204 8.05 -1.41 -1.73
N TYR A 205 7.34 -1.39 -0.61
CA TYR A 205 5.90 -1.09 -0.62
C TYR A 205 5.60 0.40 -0.58
N VAL A 206 6.49 1.22 -0.02
CA VAL A 206 6.37 2.68 -0.11
C VAL A 206 6.48 3.15 -1.56
N THR A 207 7.41 2.59 -2.34
CA THR A 207 7.59 2.98 -3.75
C THR A 207 6.57 2.34 -4.68
N LYS A 208 6.04 1.16 -4.36
CA LYS A 208 5.02 0.51 -5.18
C LYS A 208 3.61 1.11 -5.02
N SER A 209 3.35 1.76 -3.89
CA SER A 209 2.05 2.36 -3.56
C SER A 209 1.61 3.47 -4.52
N THR A 210 2.52 4.14 -5.23
CA THR A 210 2.23 5.41 -5.92
C THR A 210 1.76 5.29 -7.37
N GLU A 211 1.81 4.10 -7.98
CA GLU A 211 1.65 3.99 -9.46
C GLU A 211 0.75 2.84 -9.94
N VAL A 212 0.20 1.99 -9.06
CA VAL A 212 -0.43 0.71 -9.48
C VAL A 212 -1.65 0.90 -10.39
N THR A 213 -2.38 2.01 -10.26
CA THR A 213 -3.63 2.23 -11.01
C THR A 213 -3.44 3.07 -12.27
N GLY A 214 -2.23 3.59 -12.53
CA GLY A 214 -1.93 4.43 -13.71
C GLY A 214 -2.66 5.78 -13.74
N LEU A 215 -3.47 6.09 -12.72
CA LEU A 215 -4.25 7.31 -12.62
C LEU A 215 -3.52 8.34 -11.75
N THR A 216 -2.89 9.33 -12.39
CA THR A 216 -2.34 10.50 -11.71
C THR A 216 -3.43 11.55 -11.54
N LEU A 217 -4.37 11.29 -10.63
CA LEU A 217 -5.50 12.17 -10.38
C LEU A 217 -5.23 13.10 -9.21
N ARG A 218 -5.48 14.40 -9.40
CA ARG A 218 -5.68 15.37 -8.31
C ARG A 218 -7.07 15.16 -7.68
N ARG A 219 -7.46 16.01 -6.73
CA ARG A 219 -8.81 15.98 -6.15
C ARG A 219 -9.84 16.04 -7.28
N VAL A 220 -10.77 15.09 -7.28
CA VAL A 220 -11.81 14.93 -8.31
C VAL A 220 -12.86 16.02 -8.14
N ASP A 221 -13.20 16.68 -9.22
CA ASP A 221 -14.36 17.55 -9.42
C ASP A 221 -15.34 16.91 -10.42
N ASP A 222 -16.48 17.55 -10.67
CA ASP A 222 -17.51 17.01 -11.59
C ASP A 222 -16.93 16.71 -12.99
N LEU A 223 -16.09 17.61 -13.51
CA LEU A 223 -15.42 17.42 -14.80
C LEU A 223 -14.47 16.20 -14.80
N SER A 224 -13.76 15.98 -13.69
CA SER A 224 -12.89 14.83 -13.53
C SER A 224 -13.67 13.50 -13.50
N VAL A 225 -14.91 13.49 -13.00
CA VAL A 225 -15.78 12.29 -13.07
C VAL A 225 -16.22 12.02 -14.49
N ASP A 226 -16.57 13.05 -15.27
CA ASP A 226 -16.97 12.86 -16.67
C ASP A 226 -15.82 12.29 -17.52
N VAL A 227 -14.57 12.69 -17.22
CA VAL A 227 -13.39 12.23 -17.94
C VAL A 227 -12.89 10.87 -17.45
N HIS A 228 -12.93 10.60 -16.14
CA HIS A 228 -12.29 9.41 -15.55
C HIS A 228 -13.26 8.36 -15.00
N GLY A 229 -14.54 8.69 -14.88
CA GLY A 229 -15.64 7.82 -14.43
C GLY A 229 -16.23 6.93 -15.52
N ASP A 230 -15.41 6.44 -16.47
CA ASP A 230 -15.88 5.62 -17.59
C ASP A 230 -16.54 4.32 -17.09
N LEU A 231 -17.85 4.22 -17.30
CA LEU A 231 -18.69 3.08 -16.93
C LEU A 231 -18.32 1.79 -17.67
N ARG A 232 -17.48 1.84 -18.70
CA ARG A 232 -16.96 0.64 -19.39
C ARG A 232 -15.73 0.05 -18.68
N THR A 233 -15.18 0.76 -17.69
CA THR A 233 -13.99 0.34 -16.96
C THR A 233 -14.30 0.10 -15.49
N HIS A 234 -13.61 -0.85 -14.87
CA HIS A 234 -13.76 -1.09 -13.44
C HIS A 234 -13.37 0.13 -12.59
N LEU A 235 -12.22 0.74 -12.88
CA LEU A 235 -11.73 1.90 -12.11
C LEU A 235 -12.64 3.13 -12.28
N GLY A 236 -13.18 3.36 -13.48
CA GLY A 236 -14.16 4.43 -13.70
C GLY A 236 -15.44 4.23 -12.90
N ARG A 237 -15.94 2.99 -12.82
CA ARG A 237 -17.08 2.66 -11.95
C ARG A 237 -16.78 2.85 -10.46
N LEU A 238 -15.55 2.64 -10.00
CA LEU A 238 -15.16 2.97 -8.61
C LEU A 238 -15.17 4.48 -8.36
N ILE A 239 -14.67 5.29 -9.31
CA ILE A 239 -14.71 6.76 -9.20
C ILE A 239 -16.17 7.23 -9.14
N ARG A 240 -17.02 6.71 -10.04
CA ARG A 240 -18.45 7.02 -10.06
C ARG A 240 -19.16 6.62 -8.77
N ALA A 241 -18.91 5.41 -8.27
CA ALA A 241 -19.47 4.94 -7.00
C ALA A 241 -19.07 5.85 -5.82
N CYS A 242 -17.81 6.32 -5.77
CA CYS A 242 -17.41 7.32 -4.76
C CYS A 242 -18.18 8.63 -4.89
N TRP A 243 -18.44 9.06 -6.13
CA TRP A 243 -19.16 10.30 -6.40
C TRP A 243 -20.62 10.21 -5.98
N ASP A 244 -21.31 9.14 -6.36
CA ASP A 244 -22.73 8.95 -6.08
C ASP A 244 -22.99 8.76 -4.59
N LEU A 245 -22.22 7.88 -3.92
CA LEU A 245 -22.36 7.67 -2.48
C LEU A 245 -21.98 8.88 -1.64
N GLY A 246 -21.07 9.71 -2.14
CA GLY A 246 -20.63 10.91 -1.44
C GLY A 246 -21.66 12.05 -1.42
N GLU A 247 -22.83 11.90 -2.04
CA GLU A 247 -23.96 12.82 -1.86
C GLU A 247 -24.53 12.74 -0.44
N HIS A 248 -24.42 11.57 0.19
CA HIS A 248 -24.92 11.37 1.54
C HIS A 248 -24.00 12.06 2.57
N PRO A 249 -24.55 12.79 3.56
CA PRO A 249 -23.76 13.54 4.55
C PRO A 249 -22.66 12.73 5.24
N ASP A 250 -22.97 11.50 5.64
CA ASP A 250 -22.04 10.59 6.32
C ASP A 250 -20.88 10.10 5.43
N TYR A 251 -21.03 10.22 4.11
CA TYR A 251 -20.11 9.67 3.11
C TYR A 251 -19.47 10.73 2.21
N THR A 252 -19.65 12.02 2.50
CA THR A 252 -19.08 13.16 1.73
C THR A 252 -17.57 13.05 1.45
N ARG A 253 -16.83 12.36 2.32
CA ARG A 253 -15.40 12.11 2.13
C ARG A 253 -15.10 11.20 0.93
N LEU A 254 -16.03 10.37 0.47
CA LEU A 254 -15.86 9.55 -0.73
C LEU A 254 -15.60 10.42 -1.97
N ARG A 255 -16.36 11.51 -2.16
CA ARG A 255 -16.11 12.50 -3.23
C ARG A 255 -14.70 13.09 -3.14
N ARG A 256 -14.31 13.54 -1.94
CA ARG A 256 -12.98 14.12 -1.68
C ARG A 256 -11.84 13.18 -2.09
N TRP A 257 -12.03 11.87 -1.93
CA TRP A 257 -11.03 10.83 -2.17
C TRP A 257 -11.37 9.91 -3.34
N ALA A 258 -12.23 10.34 -4.27
CA ALA A 258 -12.64 9.51 -5.41
C ALA A 258 -11.44 9.12 -6.31
N HIS A 259 -10.44 10.00 -6.43
CA HIS A 259 -9.16 9.74 -7.10
C HIS A 259 -8.34 8.59 -6.48
N GLN A 260 -8.64 8.23 -5.23
CA GLN A 260 -8.07 7.09 -4.51
C GLN A 260 -9.16 6.05 -4.17
N PHE A 261 -10.21 5.96 -4.98
CA PHE A 261 -11.30 5.01 -4.83
C PHE A 261 -11.89 4.96 -3.41
N GLY A 262 -12.04 6.14 -2.80
CA GLY A 262 -12.63 6.32 -1.47
C GLY A 262 -11.63 6.29 -0.31
N TYR A 263 -10.38 5.88 -0.55
CA TYR A 263 -9.35 5.80 0.48
C TYR A 263 -8.75 7.18 0.81
N GLY A 264 -8.97 7.64 2.05
CA GLY A 264 -8.47 8.93 2.53
C GLY A 264 -7.33 8.84 3.56
N GLY A 265 -6.63 7.71 3.64
CA GLY A 265 -5.55 7.48 4.60
C GLY A 265 -4.16 7.84 4.08
N HIS A 266 -3.17 7.89 4.97
CA HIS A 266 -1.78 8.08 4.58
C HIS A 266 -1.17 6.80 3.99
N ILE A 267 -0.28 6.96 3.01
CA ILE A 267 0.52 5.86 2.41
C ILE A 267 1.23 5.06 3.47
N THR A 268 1.90 5.75 4.40
CA THR A 268 2.61 5.12 5.51
C THR A 268 2.13 5.70 6.83
N THR A 269 1.90 4.84 7.82
CA THR A 269 1.62 5.24 9.21
C THR A 269 2.50 4.43 10.15
N LYS A 270 3.12 5.06 11.15
CA LYS A 270 3.93 4.37 12.15
C LYS A 270 3.53 4.80 13.56
N SER A 271 3.65 3.87 14.51
CA SER A 271 3.55 4.21 15.94
C SER A 271 4.69 5.12 16.37
N ARG A 272 4.44 6.01 17.35
CA ARG A 272 5.39 7.06 17.77
C ARG A 272 6.79 6.52 18.08
N ALA A 273 6.88 5.42 18.82
CA ALA A 273 8.13 4.80 19.25
C ALA A 273 8.59 3.61 18.37
N PHE A 274 8.17 3.56 17.09
CA PHE A 274 8.68 2.54 16.16
C PHE A 274 10.10 2.84 15.67
N SER A 275 10.37 4.11 15.37
CA SER A 275 11.66 4.60 14.84
C SER A 275 11.76 6.12 15.02
N ALA A 276 12.91 6.70 14.67
CA ALA A 276 13.08 8.15 14.57
C ALA A 276 11.92 8.81 13.81
N THR A 277 11.50 10.00 14.23
CA THR A 277 10.36 10.68 13.58
C THR A 277 10.75 11.11 12.16
N LEU A 278 9.78 11.17 11.25
CA LEU A 278 10.04 11.69 9.90
C LEU A 278 10.50 13.16 9.96
N GLY A 279 10.03 13.93 10.95
CA GLY A 279 10.50 15.29 11.21
C GLY A 279 11.99 15.33 11.57
N PHE A 280 12.45 14.45 12.46
CA PHE A 280 13.86 14.32 12.80
C PHE A 280 14.70 13.94 11.56
N ILE A 281 14.25 12.96 10.76
CA ILE A 281 14.97 12.55 9.53
C ILE A 281 15.02 13.70 8.52
N ARG A 282 13.95 14.48 8.36
CA ARG A 282 13.93 15.67 7.48
C ARG A 282 14.91 16.73 7.97
N MET A 283 14.91 17.02 9.28
CA MET A 283 15.86 17.97 9.89
C MET A 283 17.31 17.55 9.65
N GLN A 284 17.64 16.28 9.88
CA GLN A 284 18.99 15.76 9.64
C GLN A 284 19.40 15.87 8.16
N ARG A 285 18.49 15.61 7.23
CA ARG A 285 18.75 15.85 5.79
C ARG A 285 18.93 17.33 5.46
N THR A 286 18.19 18.23 6.10
CA THR A 286 18.37 19.67 5.93
C THR A 286 19.75 20.11 6.44
N ILE A 287 20.15 19.64 7.63
CA ILE A 287 21.48 19.91 8.19
C ILE A 287 22.56 19.39 7.23
N TRP A 288 22.48 18.13 6.81
CA TRP A 288 23.43 17.52 5.89
C TRP A 288 23.54 18.29 4.56
N ARG A 289 22.41 18.70 3.97
CA ARG A 289 22.41 19.52 2.74
C ARG A 289 23.07 20.89 2.94
N ARG A 290 22.85 21.51 4.10
CA ARG A 290 23.49 22.79 4.47
C ARG A 290 25.00 22.64 4.67
N THR A 291 25.46 21.47 5.11
CA THR A 291 26.88 21.22 5.36
C THR A 291 27.65 20.70 4.14
N GLU A 292 26.98 20.05 3.16
CA GLU A 292 27.65 19.49 1.97
C GLU A 292 27.58 20.37 0.70
N GLY A 293 26.73 21.40 0.64
CA GLY A 293 26.51 22.21 -0.57
C GLY A 293 26.72 23.71 -0.38
N HIS A 294 27.96 24.16 -0.66
CA HIS A 294 28.45 25.55 -0.76
C HIS A 294 28.80 26.29 0.56
N PRO A 295 29.92 27.06 0.59
CA PRO A 295 30.20 28.00 1.67
C PRO A 295 29.06 29.01 1.81
N HIS A 296 28.71 29.30 3.06
CA HIS A 296 27.71 30.27 3.46
C HIS A 296 27.92 31.64 2.77
N THR A 297 26.89 32.14 2.08
CA THR A 297 26.76 33.57 1.73
C THR A 297 25.42 34.16 2.16
N TRP A 298 24.76 33.56 3.14
CA TRP A 298 23.59 34.17 3.78
C TRP A 298 24.02 34.64 5.16
N ASP A 299 24.06 35.97 5.31
CA ASP A 299 24.32 36.67 6.56
C ASP A 299 23.29 36.23 7.62
N ASP A 300 23.77 35.90 8.81
CA ASP A 300 22.95 35.37 9.92
C ASP A 300 22.03 36.44 10.56
N GLU A 301 21.90 37.64 9.98
CA GLU A 301 21.08 38.74 10.51
C GLU A 301 19.66 38.86 9.92
N GLN A 302 19.27 38.07 8.94
CA GLN A 302 17.89 38.09 8.42
C GLN A 302 17.10 36.83 8.78
N ALA A 303 16.74 36.72 10.06
CA ALA A 303 15.60 35.92 10.49
C ALA A 303 14.28 36.66 10.14
N GLU A 304 14.04 36.94 8.86
CA GLU A 304 12.72 37.36 8.42
C GLU A 304 11.84 36.11 8.36
N GLN A 305 10.92 36.03 9.32
CA GLN A 305 9.95 34.96 9.42
C GLN A 305 8.99 35.08 8.23
N VAL A 306 9.35 34.50 7.08
CA VAL A 306 8.49 34.53 5.90
C VAL A 306 7.29 33.61 6.13
N ILE A 307 6.21 34.19 6.64
CA ILE A 307 4.88 33.58 6.65
C ILE A 307 4.34 33.73 5.22
N TYR A 308 4.57 32.75 4.35
CA TYR A 308 3.85 32.70 3.08
C TYR A 308 2.42 32.23 3.34
N GLU A 309 1.46 33.14 3.24
CA GLU A 309 0.06 32.80 3.06
C GLU A 309 -0.13 32.34 1.62
N LEU A 310 -0.24 31.02 1.43
CA LEU A 310 -0.44 30.41 0.12
C LEU A 310 -1.92 30.41 -0.23
N GLY A 311 -2.35 31.40 -1.02
CA GLY A 311 -3.64 31.40 -1.71
C GLY A 311 -3.58 30.57 -3.00
N TYR A 312 -4.61 29.78 -3.27
CA TYR A 312 -4.76 29.11 -4.56
C TYR A 312 -5.04 30.17 -5.65
N HIS A 313 -4.08 30.41 -6.53
CA HIS A 313 -4.19 31.43 -7.58
C HIS A 313 -4.80 30.88 -8.87
N ALA A 314 -4.27 29.76 -9.38
CA ALA A 314 -4.81 29.04 -10.55
C ALA A 314 -4.12 27.68 -10.73
N THR A 315 -4.67 26.81 -11.58
CA THR A 315 -3.98 25.66 -12.16
C THR A 315 -3.95 25.77 -13.67
N GLY A 316 -2.79 25.49 -14.25
CA GLY A 316 -2.52 25.65 -15.67
C GLY A 316 -1.29 26.51 -15.88
N TRP A 317 -0.97 26.77 -17.14
CA TRP A 317 0.09 27.68 -17.52
C TRP A 317 -0.50 29.08 -17.62
N ILE A 318 0.04 30.04 -16.87
CA ILE A 318 -0.45 31.42 -16.88
C ILE A 318 -0.19 32.05 -18.26
N THR A 319 0.92 31.65 -18.88
CA THR A 319 1.28 32.06 -20.24
C THR A 319 1.56 30.84 -21.12
N THR A 320 1.48 31.03 -22.44
CA THR A 320 1.95 30.05 -23.42
C THR A 320 3.45 29.77 -23.30
N GLY A 321 4.23 30.72 -22.77
CA GLY A 321 5.65 30.54 -22.45
C GLY A 321 5.88 29.54 -21.32
N ASP A 322 5.10 29.62 -20.24
CA ASP A 322 5.15 28.64 -19.14
C ASP A 322 4.77 27.25 -19.61
N ALA A 323 3.77 27.17 -20.49
CA ALA A 323 3.36 25.92 -21.12
C ALA A 323 4.48 25.30 -21.93
N LEU A 324 5.17 26.11 -22.73
CA LEU A 324 6.29 25.67 -23.55
C LEU A 324 7.44 25.18 -22.67
N LEU A 325 7.82 25.93 -21.64
CA LEU A 325 8.91 25.56 -20.73
C LEU A 325 8.62 24.25 -19.99
N ALA A 326 7.42 24.13 -19.41
CA ALA A 326 7.05 22.93 -18.67
C ALA A 326 6.90 21.69 -19.56
N ASN A 327 6.29 21.83 -20.74
CA ASN A 327 6.17 20.74 -21.70
C ASN A 327 7.55 20.32 -22.25
N THR A 328 8.46 21.28 -22.46
CA THR A 328 9.84 21.01 -22.89
C THR A 328 10.61 20.28 -21.79
N ALA A 329 10.52 20.73 -20.54
CA ALA A 329 11.16 20.05 -19.41
C ALA A 329 10.62 18.63 -19.21
N ALA A 330 9.30 18.42 -19.35
CA ALA A 330 8.70 17.10 -19.29
C ALA A 330 9.14 16.20 -20.46
N ALA A 331 9.26 16.75 -21.67
CA ALA A 331 9.77 16.02 -22.84
C ALA A 331 11.24 15.62 -22.64
N MET A 332 12.09 16.53 -22.15
CA MET A 332 13.48 16.23 -21.82
C MET A 332 13.62 15.17 -20.74
N ALA A 333 12.77 15.19 -19.71
CA ALA A 333 12.77 14.17 -18.67
C ALA A 333 12.42 12.78 -19.23
N ARG A 334 11.41 12.68 -20.11
CA ARG A 334 11.07 11.44 -20.82
C ARG A 334 12.21 10.95 -21.71
N ALA A 335 12.84 11.86 -22.46
CA ALA A 335 13.96 11.54 -23.33
C ALA A 335 15.18 11.02 -22.54
N ARG A 336 15.51 11.65 -21.41
CA ARG A 336 16.58 11.18 -20.50
C ARG A 336 16.27 9.81 -19.91
N HIS A 337 15.02 9.55 -19.55
CA HIS A 337 14.60 8.25 -19.05
C HIS A 337 14.74 7.15 -20.11
N LEU A 338 14.30 7.41 -21.35
CA LEU A 338 14.46 6.49 -22.47
C LEU A 338 15.95 6.24 -22.79
N ALA A 339 16.77 7.29 -22.86
CA ALA A 339 18.21 7.15 -23.06
C ALA A 339 18.89 6.33 -21.94
N GLY A 340 18.42 6.45 -20.70
CA GLY A 340 18.89 5.61 -19.59
C GLY A 340 18.50 4.13 -19.74
N LEU A 341 17.32 3.84 -20.29
CA LEU A 341 16.89 2.47 -20.59
C LEU A 341 17.68 1.86 -21.76
N ASP A 342 17.94 2.63 -22.80
CA ASP A 342 18.74 2.20 -23.95
C ASP A 342 20.19 1.93 -23.53
N ALA A 343 20.80 2.82 -22.74
CA ALA A 343 22.14 2.61 -22.19
C ALA A 343 22.22 1.35 -21.32
N LEU A 344 21.21 1.08 -20.50
CA LEU A 344 21.12 -0.14 -19.70
C LEU A 344 20.95 -1.39 -20.58
N ALA A 345 20.18 -1.30 -21.66
CA ALA A 345 20.02 -2.40 -22.61
C ALA A 345 21.34 -2.74 -23.32
N ASP A 346 22.12 -1.72 -23.69
CA ASP A 346 23.45 -1.86 -24.29
C ASP A 346 24.45 -2.48 -23.31
N GLU A 347 24.49 -2.03 -22.05
CA GLU A 347 25.32 -2.63 -20.99
C GLU A 347 24.99 -4.12 -20.81
N LEU A 348 23.70 -4.48 -20.78
CA LEU A 348 23.26 -5.87 -20.64
C LEU A 348 23.61 -6.72 -21.88
N ALA A 349 23.58 -6.13 -23.08
CA ALA A 349 23.98 -6.80 -24.31
C ALA A 349 25.50 -7.04 -24.35
N GLN A 350 26.31 -6.07 -23.93
CA GLN A 350 27.75 -6.20 -23.80
C GLN A 350 28.11 -7.28 -22.77
N GLN A 351 27.47 -7.29 -21.58
CA GLN A 351 27.69 -8.31 -20.56
C GLN A 351 27.36 -9.73 -21.08
N ARG A 352 26.26 -9.91 -21.82
CA ARG A 352 25.91 -11.20 -22.44
C ARG A 352 26.94 -11.66 -23.48
N THR A 353 27.53 -10.73 -24.21
CA THR A 353 28.53 -11.01 -25.24
C THR A 353 29.86 -11.45 -24.60
N VAL A 354 30.29 -10.76 -23.54
CA VAL A 354 31.46 -11.15 -22.72
C VAL A 354 31.25 -12.51 -22.06
N THR A 355 30.06 -12.78 -21.53
CA THR A 355 29.75 -14.07 -20.88
C THR A 355 29.73 -15.23 -21.88
N ARG A 356 29.31 -15.01 -23.14
CA ARG A 356 29.41 -16.03 -24.21
C ARG A 356 30.85 -16.27 -24.67
N SER A 357 31.68 -15.23 -24.71
CA SER A 357 33.09 -15.33 -25.08
C SER A 357 33.92 -16.12 -24.05
N LEU A 358 33.56 -16.05 -22.76
CA LEU A 358 34.21 -16.80 -21.68
C LEU A 358 33.72 -18.25 -21.56
N ALA A 359 32.64 -18.61 -22.25
CA ALA A 359 32.04 -19.95 -22.21
C ALA A 359 32.31 -20.78 -23.48
N ALA A 360 33.00 -20.21 -24.47
CA ALA A 360 33.55 -20.87 -25.65
C ALA A 360 35.05 -21.08 -25.44
#